data_AF-A8TN67-F1
#
_entry.id   AF-A8TN67-F1
#
_cell.length_a   1.000
_cell.length_b   1.000
_cell.length_c   1.000
_cell.angle_alpha   90.00
_cell.angle_beta   90.00
_cell.angle_gamma   90.00
#
_symmetry.space_group_name_H-M   'P 1'
#
loop_
_entity.id
_entity.type
_entity.pdbx_description
1 polymer ?
#
loop_
_entity_poly.entity_id
_entity_poly.type
_entity_poly.pdbx_seq_one_letter_code
_entity_poly.pdbx_strand_id
1 'polypeptide(L)'
;MPRYTSGPWKIRPNGELWSYSRGGSPGQVGTMSWAGKPEERDGNARIIAGSVDLCESLDELMLIVAQPEVVAAIEDNPRISAKSRMIIENARTILQEVTGKSVPEWPKRDPHDRRLEST
;
A
#
# COMPACT_ATOMS: atom_id res chain seq x y z
N MET A 1 23.50 14.10 1.90
CA MET A 1 22.11 13.65 1.61
C MET A 1 21.27 13.93 2.84
N PRO A 2 20.07 14.52 2.71
CA PRO A 2 19.16 14.68 3.85
C PRO A 2 18.88 13.28 4.43
N ARG A 3 18.94 13.13 5.76
CA ARG A 3 18.56 11.86 6.41
C ARG A 3 17.06 11.70 6.22
N TYR A 4 16.65 10.59 5.57
CA TYR A 4 15.26 10.20 5.45
C TYR A 4 14.59 10.27 6.83
N THR A 5 13.56 11.10 6.94
CA THR A 5 12.68 11.11 8.10
C THR A 5 11.49 10.28 7.68
N SER A 6 11.39 9.05 8.22
CA SER A 6 10.29 8.15 7.92
C SER A 6 8.96 8.90 7.98
N GLY A 7 8.10 8.66 6.98
CA GLY A 7 6.73 9.15 6.98
C GLY A 7 6.01 8.77 8.29
N PRO A 8 4.79 9.28 8.53
CA PRO A 8 4.05 8.90 9.73
C PRO A 8 3.73 7.40 9.74
N TRP A 9 3.96 6.65 8.67
CA TRP A 9 3.58 5.25 8.55
C TRP A 9 4.74 4.31 8.90
N LYS A 10 4.45 3.21 9.59
CA LYS A 10 5.40 2.10 9.80
C LYS A 10 4.71 0.76 9.60
N ILE A 11 5.30 -0.08 8.75
CA ILE A 11 4.96 -1.51 8.66
C ILE A 11 5.63 -2.22 9.84
N ARG A 12 4.81 -2.91 10.64
CA ARG A 12 5.29 -3.74 11.74
C ARG A 12 5.60 -5.17 11.26
N PRO A 13 6.46 -5.92 11.96
CA PRO A 13 6.79 -7.31 11.60
C PRO A 13 5.64 -8.32 11.70
N ASN A 14 4.46 -7.89 12.17
CA ASN A 14 3.20 -8.65 12.19
C ASN A 14 2.24 -8.22 11.05
N GLY A 15 2.68 -7.30 10.18
CA GLY A 15 1.90 -6.75 9.07
C GLY A 15 0.96 -5.61 9.41
N GLU A 16 0.95 -5.11 10.64
CA GLU A 16 0.18 -3.92 10.96
C GLU A 16 0.81 -2.67 10.34
N LEU A 17 -0.04 -1.82 9.77
CA LEU A 17 0.31 -0.49 9.30
C LEU A 17 -0.09 0.51 10.38
N TRP A 18 0.88 1.22 10.93
CA TRP A 18 0.68 2.20 12.00
C TRP A 18 0.99 3.60 11.53
N SER A 19 0.12 4.56 11.87
CA SER A 19 0.35 5.99 11.68
C SER A 19 0.81 6.67 12.97
N TYR A 20 1.77 7.57 12.85
CA TYR A 20 2.37 8.40 13.88
C TYR A 20 2.19 9.86 13.48
N SER A 21 0.94 10.32 13.49
CA SER A 21 0.62 11.73 13.24
C SER A 21 1.36 12.64 14.22
N ARG A 22 1.88 13.78 13.74
CA ARG A 22 2.60 14.73 14.59
C ARG A 22 1.67 15.29 15.67
N GLY A 23 1.97 15.00 16.94
CA GLY A 23 1.18 15.46 18.10
C GLY A 23 -0.01 14.56 18.48
N GLY A 24 -0.23 13.45 17.78
CA GLY A 24 -1.26 12.46 18.10
C GLY A 24 -0.67 11.16 18.66
N SER A 25 -1.52 10.35 19.29
CA SER A 25 -1.15 8.98 19.65
C SER A 25 -1.03 8.10 18.40
N PRO A 26 -0.09 7.14 18.38
CA PRO A 26 0.01 6.19 17.28
C PRO A 26 -1.30 5.41 17.10
N GLY A 27 -1.74 5.23 15.87
CA GLY A 27 -2.95 4.47 15.54
C GLY A 27 -2.68 3.43 14.47
N GLN A 28 -3.27 2.23 14.61
CA GLN A 28 -3.31 1.26 13.52
C GLN A 28 -4.28 1.77 12.45
N VAL A 29 -3.80 1.84 11.21
CA VAL A 29 -4.57 2.35 10.07
C VAL A 29 -4.86 1.29 9.03
N GLY A 30 -4.26 0.11 9.19
CA GLY A 30 -4.52 -1.03 8.33
C GLY A 30 -3.68 -2.22 8.70
N THR A 31 -3.84 -3.28 7.92
CA THR A 31 -3.07 -4.50 8.04
C THR A 31 -2.75 -4.99 6.64
N MET A 32 -1.48 -5.22 6.35
CA MET A 32 -1.08 -5.98 5.17
C MET A 32 -1.47 -7.43 5.38
N SER A 33 -2.23 -7.98 4.42
CA SER A 33 -2.60 -9.39 4.42
C SER A 33 -1.81 -10.13 3.35
N TRP A 34 -1.24 -11.26 3.73
CA TRP A 34 -0.56 -12.18 2.81
C TRP A 34 -1.35 -13.48 2.72
N ALA A 35 -1.47 -14.01 1.50
CA ALA A 35 -1.93 -15.37 1.31
C ALA A 35 -0.88 -16.37 1.87
N GLY A 36 -1.33 -17.52 2.35
CA GLY A 36 -0.46 -18.57 2.92
C GLY A 36 -0.78 -18.93 4.36
N LYS A 37 0.03 -19.82 4.96
CA LYS A 37 -0.09 -20.25 6.36
C LYS A 37 0.34 -19.14 7.33
N PRO A 38 -0.14 -19.12 8.58
CA PRO A 38 0.24 -18.08 9.56
C PRO A 38 1.76 -17.87 9.72
N GLU A 39 2.57 -18.94 9.74
CA GLU A 39 4.02 -18.77 9.90
C GLU A 39 4.68 -18.14 8.66
N GLU A 40 4.13 -18.40 7.46
CA GLU A 40 4.59 -17.77 6.22
C GLU A 40 4.25 -16.28 6.19
N ARG A 41 3.09 -15.89 6.76
CA ARG A 41 2.67 -14.48 6.87
C ARG A 41 3.62 -13.68 7.76
N ASP A 42 3.96 -14.20 8.94
CA ASP A 42 4.91 -13.56 9.85
C ASP A 42 6.33 -13.48 9.25
N GLY A 43 6.75 -14.52 8.53
CA GLY A 43 8.00 -14.52 7.77
C GLY A 43 8.04 -13.43 6.69
N ASN A 44 6.97 -13.33 5.89
CA ASN A 44 6.83 -12.33 4.83
C ASN A 44 6.82 -10.90 5.40
N ALA A 45 6.10 -10.67 6.50
CA ALA A 45 6.06 -9.38 7.19
C ALA A 45 7.44 -8.91 7.64
N ARG A 46 8.26 -9.82 8.19
CA ARG A 46 9.63 -9.54 8.62
C ARG A 46 10.55 -9.23 7.45
N ILE A 47 10.43 -9.96 6.34
CA ILE A 47 11.23 -9.72 5.13
C ILE A 47 10.97 -8.32 4.59
N ILE A 48 9.68 -7.92 4.50
CA ILE A 48 9.30 -6.60 4.00
C ILE A 48 9.76 -5.50 4.97
N ALA A 49 9.50 -5.64 6.26
CA ALA A 49 9.91 -4.66 7.28
C ALA A 49 11.44 -4.50 7.38
N GLY A 50 12.21 -5.53 7.01
CA GLY A 50 13.67 -5.49 6.95
C GLY A 50 14.24 -4.83 5.68
N SER A 51 13.42 -4.61 4.65
CA SER A 51 13.84 -3.97 3.40
C SER A 51 13.67 -2.46 3.50
N VAL A 52 14.72 -1.77 3.94
CA VAL A 52 14.71 -0.31 4.18
C VAL A 52 14.35 0.45 2.91
N ASP A 53 15.09 0.26 1.82
CA ASP A 53 14.89 1.01 0.56
C ASP A 53 13.47 0.83 -0.02
N LEU A 54 12.91 -0.37 0.12
CA LEU A 54 11.53 -0.67 -0.29
C LEU A 54 10.52 0.07 0.61
N CYS A 55 10.73 0.03 1.93
CA CYS A 55 9.89 0.76 2.88
C CYS A 55 9.91 2.27 2.61
N GLU A 56 11.07 2.86 2.33
CA GLU A 56 11.20 4.29 1.99
C GLU A 56 10.41 4.63 0.72
N SER A 57 10.56 3.82 -0.34
CA SER A 57 9.84 4.01 -1.60
C SER A 57 8.32 3.88 -1.43
N LEU A 58 7.86 2.94 -0.60
CA LEU A 58 6.44 2.74 -0.29
C LEU A 58 5.87 3.89 0.54
N ASP A 59 6.62 4.39 1.51
CA ASP A 59 6.21 5.53 2.34
C ASP A 59 6.05 6.80 1.48
N GLU A 60 6.97 7.07 0.57
CA GLU A 60 6.88 8.20 -0.36
C GLU A 60 5.65 8.09 -1.28
N LEU A 61 5.42 6.90 -1.86
CA LEU A 61 4.26 6.66 -2.69
C LEU A 61 2.95 6.88 -1.91
N MET A 62 2.86 6.32 -0.70
CA MET A 62 1.70 6.48 0.18
C MET A 62 1.46 7.93 0.56
N LEU A 63 2.52 8.71 0.81
CA LEU A 63 2.42 10.12 1.14
C LEU A 63 1.85 10.96 -0.02
N ILE A 64 2.14 10.58 -1.26
CA ILE A 64 1.58 11.23 -2.45
C ILE A 64 0.11 10.85 -2.63
N VAL A 65 -0.21 9.56 -2.64
CA VAL A 65 -1.55 9.09 -3.02
C VAL A 65 -2.61 9.25 -1.92
N ALA A 66 -2.20 9.45 -0.66
CA ALA A 66 -3.11 9.69 0.46
C ALA A 66 -3.56 11.16 0.59
N GLN A 67 -3.06 12.07 -0.25
CA GLN A 67 -3.48 13.47 -0.23
C GLN A 67 -4.88 13.61 -0.86
N PRO A 68 -5.88 14.22 -0.16
CA PRO A 68 -7.24 14.34 -0.66
C PRO A 68 -7.33 14.97 -2.06
N GLU A 69 -6.50 15.98 -2.34
CA GLU A 69 -6.41 16.66 -3.62
C GLU A 69 -5.90 15.75 -4.75
N VAL A 70 -4.99 14.84 -4.44
CA VAL A 70 -4.46 13.85 -5.39
C VAL A 70 -5.52 12.79 -5.68
N VAL A 71 -6.21 12.30 -4.63
CA VAL A 71 -7.31 11.36 -4.78
C VAL A 71 -8.42 11.97 -5.64
N ALA A 72 -8.86 13.19 -5.32
CA ALA A 72 -9.90 13.89 -6.07
C ALA A 72 -9.49 14.11 -7.55
N ALA A 73 -8.23 14.47 -7.81
CA ALA A 73 -7.73 14.62 -9.18
C ALA A 73 -7.69 13.30 -9.97
N ILE A 74 -7.42 12.18 -9.30
CA ILE A 74 -7.45 10.85 -9.93
C ILE A 74 -8.89 10.45 -10.23
N GLU A 75 -9.84 10.71 -9.32
CA GLU A 75 -11.25 10.35 -9.46
C GLU A 75 -11.98 11.19 -10.52
N ASP A 76 -11.72 12.50 -10.55
CA ASP A 76 -12.41 13.44 -11.46
C ASP A 76 -11.87 13.38 -12.90
N ASN A 77 -10.69 12.78 -13.12
CA ASN A 77 -10.07 12.69 -14.43
C ASN A 77 -9.95 11.23 -14.93
N PRO A 78 -10.84 10.78 -15.85
CA PRO A 78 -10.83 9.41 -16.37
C PRO A 78 -9.49 9.00 -17.01
N ARG A 79 -8.75 9.95 -17.59
CA ARG A 79 -7.44 9.69 -18.21
C ARG A 79 -6.38 9.40 -17.15
N ILE A 80 -6.40 10.10 -16.01
CA ILE A 80 -5.48 9.86 -14.90
C ILE A 80 -5.81 8.51 -14.26
N SER A 81 -7.09 8.26 -13.95
CA SER A 81 -7.56 6.98 -13.40
C SER A 81 -7.13 5.78 -14.25
N ALA A 82 -7.36 5.84 -15.57
CA ALA A 82 -6.95 4.77 -16.50
C ALA A 82 -5.42 4.56 -16.52
N LYS A 83 -4.64 5.65 -16.50
CA LYS A 83 -3.16 5.56 -16.45
C LYS A 83 -2.66 4.96 -15.14
N SER A 84 -3.21 5.37 -14.00
CA SER A 84 -2.85 4.81 -12.69
C SER A 84 -3.11 3.30 -12.65
N ARG A 85 -4.23 2.86 -13.23
CA ARG A 85 -4.54 1.43 -13.35
C ARG A 85 -3.54 0.70 -14.24
N MET A 86 -3.22 1.26 -15.40
CA MET A 86 -2.24 0.67 -16.33
C MET A 86 -0.85 0.52 -15.70
N ILE A 87 -0.41 1.47 -14.86
CA ILE A 87 0.86 1.36 -14.12
C ILE A 87 0.85 0.13 -13.20
N ILE A 88 -0.25 -0.10 -12.47
CA ILE A 88 -0.39 -1.25 -11.57
C ILE A 88 -0.39 -2.57 -12.36
N GLU A 89 -1.12 -2.64 -13.47
CA GLU A 89 -1.15 -3.84 -14.31
C GLU A 89 0.22 -4.14 -14.92
N ASN A 90 0.93 -3.12 -15.42
CA ASN A 90 2.29 -3.31 -15.94
C ASN A 90 3.26 -3.81 -14.85
N ALA A 91 3.16 -3.27 -13.64
CA ALA A 91 3.97 -3.74 -12.51
C ALA A 91 3.67 -5.22 -12.18
N ARG A 92 2.39 -5.63 -12.21
CA ARG A 92 2.00 -7.04 -12.02
C ARG A 92 2.63 -7.95 -13.06
N THR A 93 2.55 -7.58 -14.34
CA THR A 93 3.14 -8.35 -15.44
C THR A 93 4.64 -8.51 -15.26
N ILE A 94 5.37 -7.42 -15.04
CA ILE A 94 6.83 -7.45 -14.88
C ILE A 94 7.24 -8.29 -13.66
N LEU A 95 6.54 -8.13 -12.52
CA LEU A 95 6.81 -8.92 -11.32
C LEU A 95 6.56 -10.41 -11.55
N GLN A 96 5.50 -10.77 -12.28
CA GLN A 96 5.24 -12.17 -12.63
C GLN A 96 6.32 -12.73 -13.57
N GLU A 97 6.78 -11.96 -14.56
CA GLU A 97 7.86 -12.36 -15.47
C GLU A 97 9.17 -12.61 -14.72
N VAL A 98 9.55 -11.71 -13.81
CA VAL A 98 10.83 -11.80 -13.08
C VAL A 98 10.79 -12.86 -11.98
N THR A 99 9.65 -13.05 -11.30
CA THR A 99 9.55 -13.98 -10.16
C THR A 99 9.04 -15.38 -10.55
N GLY A 100 8.45 -15.52 -11.74
CA GLY A 100 7.77 -16.75 -12.17
C GLY A 100 6.50 -17.08 -11.36
N LYS A 101 6.07 -16.19 -10.46
CA LYS A 101 4.91 -16.38 -9.58
C LYS A 101 3.78 -15.45 -9.98
N SER A 102 2.55 -15.97 -9.96
CA SER A 102 1.37 -15.13 -10.14
C SER A 102 1.23 -14.17 -8.96
N VAL A 103 1.08 -12.88 -9.25
CA VAL A 103 0.83 -11.83 -8.25
C VAL A 103 -0.65 -11.92 -7.82
N PRO A 104 -0.99 -11.86 -6.53
CA PRO A 104 -2.38 -11.95 -6.07
C PRO A 104 -3.29 -10.94 -6.76
N GLU A 105 -4.48 -11.35 -7.20
CA GLU A 105 -5.48 -10.43 -7.73
C GLU A 105 -5.86 -9.39 -6.67
N TRP A 106 -5.99 -8.13 -7.09
CA TRP A 106 -6.48 -7.10 -6.18
C TRP A 106 -7.94 -7.43 -5.85
N PRO A 107 -8.34 -7.41 -4.56
CA PRO A 107 -9.74 -7.64 -4.21
C PRO A 107 -10.59 -6.61 -4.95
N LYS A 108 -11.52 -7.10 -5.77
CA LYS A 108 -12.51 -6.23 -6.41
C LYS A 108 -13.37 -5.63 -5.31
N ARG A 109 -13.66 -4.33 -5.41
CA ARG A 109 -14.68 -3.70 -4.56
C ARG A 109 -15.96 -4.52 -4.74
N ASP A 110 -16.51 -5.01 -3.64
CA ASP A 110 -17.84 -5.61 -3.66
C ASP A 110 -18.84 -4.51 -4.05
N PRO A 111 -19.56 -4.65 -5.18
CA PRO A 111 -20.52 -3.65 -5.62
C PRO A 111 -21.68 -3.45 -4.63
N HIS A 112 -21.82 -4.33 -3.64
CA HIS A 112 -22.79 -4.22 -2.55
C HIS A 112 -22.18 -3.70 -1.23
N ASP A 113 -20.87 -3.47 -1.17
CA ASP A 113 -20.22 -2.91 0.02
C ASP A 113 -20.46 -1.39 0.10
N ARG A 114 -21.49 -1.05 0.89
CA ARG A 114 -21.91 0.33 1.17
C ARG A 114 -21.17 0.97 2.35
N ARG A 115 -20.23 0.28 3.01
CA ARG A 115 -19.52 0.83 4.18
C ARG A 115 -18.67 2.07 3.85
N LEU A 116 -18.29 2.21 2.59
CA LEU A 116 -17.50 3.33 2.06
C LEU A 116 -18.36 4.35 1.30
N GLU A 117 -19.67 4.12 1.17
CA GLU A 117 -20.62 5.12 0.65
C GLU A 117 -21.00 6.02 1.82
N SER A 118 -20.20 7.06 2.09
CA SER A 118 -20.58 8.09 3.05
C SER A 118 -21.72 8.95 2.49
N THR A 119 -22.70 9.21 3.35
CA THR A 119 -23.67 10.34 3.37
C THR A 119 -23.31 11.57 2.55
#